data_AF-A0A3C1Y4V1-F1
#
_entry.id   AF-A0A3C1Y4V1-F1
#
_cell.length_a   1.000
_cell.length_b   1.000
_cell.length_c   1.000
_cell.angle_alpha   90.00
_cell.angle_beta   90.00
_cell.angle_gamma   90.00
#
_symmetry.space_group_name_H-M   'P 1'
#
loop_
_entity.id
_entity.type
_entity.pdbx_description
1 polymer ?
#
loop_
_entity_poly.entity_id
_entity_poly.type
_entity_poly.pdbx_seq_one_letter_code
_entity_poly.pdbx_strand_id
1 'polypeptide(L)'
;SDPPVPFLAYADSMSLGRILHDKLRGLCEVPLLQTTYESDLADALHAMARQGFGLAWLPHTLVEPDLRNGTLVRADGARNDIHMEIRLYQSVGNTKPLAREVWSRIEAYAAK
;
A
#
# COMPACT_ATOMS: atom_id res chain seq x y z
N SER A 1 15.64 19.41 -17.93
CA SER A 1 14.83 18.23 -17.58
C SER A 1 15.14 17.89 -16.15
N ASP A 2 14.12 17.72 -15.32
CA ASP A 2 14.33 17.33 -13.92
C ASP A 2 14.99 15.94 -13.84
N PRO A 3 15.85 15.70 -12.83
CA PRO A 3 16.47 14.39 -12.66
C PRO A 3 15.43 13.34 -12.30
N PRO A 4 15.65 12.06 -12.66
CA PRO A 4 14.77 10.98 -12.26
C PRO A 4 14.74 10.85 -10.73
N VAL A 5 13.55 10.58 -10.19
CA VAL A 5 13.27 10.36 -8.78
C VAL A 5 13.51 8.88 -8.46
N PRO A 6 14.38 8.53 -7.49
CA PRO A 6 14.53 7.17 -7.02
C PRO A 6 13.22 6.63 -6.47
N PHE A 7 12.79 5.48 -6.98
CA PHE A 7 11.49 4.88 -6.67
C PHE A 7 11.66 3.50 -6.03
N LEU A 8 10.95 3.29 -4.92
CA LEU A 8 10.90 2.05 -4.16
C LEU A 8 9.58 1.36 -4.51
N ALA A 9 9.63 0.38 -5.41
CA ALA A 9 8.45 -0.23 -6.00
C ALA A 9 8.03 -1.52 -5.30
N TYR A 10 6.74 -1.82 -5.32
CA TYR A 10 6.31 -3.20 -5.08
C TYR A 10 6.69 -4.06 -6.28
N ALA A 11 7.08 -5.32 -6.04
CA ALA A 11 7.39 -6.21 -7.13
C ALA A 11 6.12 -6.59 -7.93
N ASP A 12 6.29 -6.79 -9.24
CA ASP A 12 5.21 -7.12 -10.18
C ASP A 12 4.56 -8.49 -9.92
N SER A 13 5.21 -9.35 -9.14
CA SER A 13 4.68 -10.65 -8.68
C SER A 13 3.44 -10.50 -7.80
N MET A 14 3.24 -9.34 -7.17
CA MET A 14 2.10 -9.08 -6.30
C MET A 14 0.94 -8.44 -7.05
N SER A 15 -0.29 -8.87 -6.73
CA SER A 15 -1.51 -8.21 -7.21
C SER A 15 -1.51 -6.72 -6.85
N LEU A 16 -0.97 -6.38 -5.67
CA LEU A 16 -0.81 -5.01 -5.21
C LEU A 16 0.15 -4.20 -6.10
N GLY A 17 1.30 -4.77 -6.48
CA GLY A 17 2.28 -4.10 -7.34
C GLY A 17 1.69 -3.73 -8.69
N ARG A 18 0.94 -4.65 -9.31
CA ARG A 18 0.23 -4.39 -10.57
C ARG A 18 -0.83 -3.30 -10.44
N ILE A 19 -1.68 -3.36 -9.41
CA ILE A 19 -2.70 -2.32 -9.16
C ILE A 19 -2.04 -0.97 -8.97
N LEU A 20 -0.95 -0.90 -8.20
CA LEU A 20 -0.22 0.33 -7.96
C LEU A 20 0.38 0.86 -9.28
N HIS A 21 1.08 0.02 -10.02
CA HIS A 21 1.70 0.40 -11.28
C HIS A 21 0.68 0.97 -12.28
N ASP A 22 -0.48 0.33 -12.41
CA ASP A 22 -1.57 0.82 -13.28
C ASP A 22 -2.12 2.18 -12.81
N LYS A 23 -2.24 2.40 -11.50
CA LYS A 23 -2.68 3.68 -10.93
C LYS A 23 -1.63 4.78 -11.12
N LEU A 24 -0.35 4.47 -10.94
CA LEU A 24 0.75 5.44 -11.09
C LEU A 24 0.82 6.03 -12.49
N ARG A 25 0.53 5.24 -13.54
CA ARG A 25 0.43 5.75 -14.92
C ARG A 25 -0.57 6.89 -15.10
N GLY A 26 -1.59 6.98 -14.24
CA GLY A 26 -2.59 8.06 -14.26
C GLY A 26 -2.30 9.21 -13.28
N LEU A 27 -1.40 9.03 -12.31
CA LEU A 27 -1.16 9.99 -11.22
C LEU A 27 0.09 10.83 -11.40
N CYS A 28 1.11 10.30 -12.08
CA CYS A 28 2.38 10.98 -12.30
C CYS A 28 2.99 10.61 -13.65
N GLU A 29 3.92 11.44 -14.12
CA GLU A 29 4.77 11.09 -15.25
C GLU A 29 5.72 9.96 -14.85
N VAL A 30 5.31 8.71 -15.10
CA VAL A 30 6.11 7.50 -14.85
C VAL A 30 7.56 7.57 -15.38
N PRO A 31 7.87 8.25 -16.51
CA PRO A 31 9.25 8.41 -16.95
C PRO A 31 10.18 9.14 -15.97
N LEU A 32 9.63 9.87 -14.98
CA LEU A 32 10.40 10.51 -13.93
C LEU A 32 10.68 9.58 -12.73
N LEU A 33 10.08 8.40 -12.65
CA LEU A 33 10.34 7.42 -11.59
C LEU A 33 11.35 6.38 -12.07
N GLN A 34 12.49 6.29 -11.39
CA GLN A 34 13.49 5.26 -11.64
C GLN A 34 13.45 4.24 -10.50
N THR A 35 12.96 3.03 -10.78
CA THR A 35 12.96 1.96 -9.78
C THR A 35 14.39 1.61 -9.38
N THR A 36 14.73 1.81 -8.10
CA THR A 36 16.05 1.50 -7.52
C THR A 36 16.00 0.35 -6.53
N TYR A 37 14.81 0.00 -6.06
CA TYR A 37 14.57 -1.08 -5.11
C TYR A 37 13.17 -1.65 -5.32
N GLU A 38 13.05 -2.97 -5.16
CA GLU A 38 11.78 -3.70 -5.26
C GLU A 38 11.60 -4.63 -4.07
N SER A 39 10.37 -4.73 -3.57
CA SER A 39 10.00 -5.67 -2.51
C SER A 39 8.51 -6.01 -2.54
N ASP A 40 8.15 -7.21 -2.11
CA ASP A 40 6.75 -7.59 -1.87
C ASP A 40 6.21 -7.06 -0.53
N LEU A 41 7.09 -6.60 0.37
CA LEU A 41 6.73 -6.22 1.74
C LEU A 41 6.69 -4.70 1.88
N ALA A 42 5.54 -4.17 2.29
CA ALA A 42 5.37 -2.74 2.58
C ALA A 42 6.35 -2.26 3.65
N ASP A 43 6.64 -3.10 4.67
CA ASP A 43 7.59 -2.78 5.74
C ASP A 43 9.03 -2.60 5.22
N ALA A 44 9.43 -3.36 4.21
CA ALA A 44 10.76 -3.22 3.61
C ALA A 44 10.88 -1.91 2.84
N LEU A 45 9.86 -1.57 2.02
CA LEU A 45 9.81 -0.28 1.32
C LEU A 45 9.77 0.90 2.29
N HIS A 46 9.02 0.77 3.39
CA HIS A 46 8.95 1.77 4.46
C HIS A 46 10.30 1.99 5.13
N ALA A 47 11.02 0.92 5.49
CA ALA A 47 12.36 1.01 6.08
C ALA A 47 13.36 1.70 5.14
N MET A 48 13.28 1.44 3.83
CA MET A 48 14.11 2.09 2.82
C MET A 48 13.75 3.56 2.63
N ALA A 49 12.45 3.90 2.64
CA ALA A 49 11.98 5.28 2.57
C ALA A 49 12.45 6.10 3.77
N ARG A 50 12.37 5.55 5.00
CA ARG A 50 12.85 6.21 6.23
C ARG A 50 14.36 6.48 6.23
N GLN A 51 15.12 5.68 5.50
CA GLN A 51 16.56 5.87 5.31
C GLN A 51 16.89 6.85 4.16
N GLY A 52 15.87 7.37 3.45
CA GLY A 52 16.06 8.34 2.38
C GLY A 52 16.43 7.74 1.03
N PHE A 53 16.23 6.44 0.82
CA PHE A 53 16.60 5.77 -0.44
C PHE A 53 15.67 6.08 -1.61
N GLY A 54 14.51 6.70 -1.38
CA GLY A 54 13.62 7.11 -2.46
C GLY A 54 12.18 7.35 -2.04
N LEU A 55 11.35 7.57 -3.06
CA LEU A 55 9.91 7.72 -2.96
C LEU A 55 9.22 6.35 -2.96
N ALA A 56 8.18 6.20 -2.14
CA ALA A 56 7.33 5.02 -2.10
C ALA A 56 5.86 5.40 -1.92
N TRP A 57 4.96 4.63 -2.53
CA TRP A 57 3.55 4.63 -2.13
C TRP A 57 3.36 3.56 -1.06
N LEU A 58 2.91 3.95 0.13
CA LEU A 58 2.79 3.07 1.30
C LEU A 58 1.38 3.15 1.91
N PRO A 59 0.90 2.07 2.56
CA PRO A 59 -0.35 2.11 3.31
C PRO A 59 -0.34 3.23 4.35
N HIS A 60 -1.40 4.03 4.40
CA HIS A 60 -1.46 5.18 5.32
C HIS A 60 -1.26 4.77 6.78
N THR A 61 -1.87 3.67 7.21
CA THR A 61 -1.76 3.13 8.57
C THR A 61 -0.33 2.76 8.95
N LEU A 62 0.51 2.37 7.99
CA LEU A 62 1.91 2.05 8.21
C LEU A 62 2.76 3.31 8.45
N VAL A 63 2.48 4.39 7.73
CA VAL A 63 3.27 5.63 7.76
C VAL A 63 2.67 6.74 8.64
N GLU A 64 1.48 6.54 9.20
CA GLU A 64 0.83 7.54 10.06
C GLU A 64 1.74 8.03 11.21
N PRO A 65 2.47 7.17 11.94
CA PRO A 65 3.40 7.63 12.96
C PRO A 65 4.54 8.48 12.38
N ASP A 66 5.04 8.14 11.19
CA ASP A 66 6.12 8.86 10.53
C ASP A 66 5.69 10.25 10.08
N LEU A 67 4.50 10.35 9.50
CA LEU A 67 3.92 11.62 9.08
C LEU A 67 3.69 12.54 10.28
N ARG A 68 3.20 11.99 11.40
CA ARG A 68 3.00 12.74 12.64
C ARG A 68 4.32 13.23 13.25
N ASN A 69 5.37 12.41 13.18
CA ASN A 69 6.67 12.72 13.76
C ASN A 69 7.59 13.49 12.79
N GLY A 70 7.18 13.69 11.54
CA GLY A 70 7.99 14.34 10.50
C GLY A 70 9.18 13.52 10.01
N THR A 71 9.26 12.22 10.33
CA THR A 71 10.30 11.32 9.82
C THR A 71 10.07 10.88 8.39
N LEU A 72 8.81 10.97 7.92
CA LEU A 72 8.46 10.97 6.51
C LEU A 72 7.53 12.15 6.24
N VAL A 73 7.52 12.60 4.99
CA VAL A 73 6.62 13.65 4.51
C VAL A 73 5.88 13.16 3.28
N ARG A 74 4.69 13.73 3.04
CA ARG A 74 3.96 13.47 1.81
C ARG A 74 4.68 14.14 0.64
N ALA A 75 4.97 13.36 -0.41
CA ALA A 75 5.53 13.89 -1.65
C ALA A 75 4.47 14.58 -2.53
N ASP A 76 3.19 14.30 -2.31
CA ASP A 76 2.08 14.93 -3.01
C ASP A 76 0.84 15.09 -2.11
N GLY A 77 -0.11 15.92 -2.56
CA GLY A 77 -1.40 16.14 -1.91
C GLY A 77 -2.32 14.92 -1.94
N ALA A 78 -3.36 14.95 -1.11
CA ALA A 78 -4.31 13.85 -0.92
C ALA A 78 -5.07 13.42 -2.19
N ARG A 79 -5.12 14.26 -3.23
CA ARG A 79 -5.75 13.92 -4.52
C ARG A 79 -5.11 12.70 -5.21
N ASN A 80 -3.85 12.41 -4.88
CA ASN A 80 -3.08 11.31 -5.45
C ASN A 80 -2.99 10.10 -4.51
N ASP A 81 -3.84 10.05 -3.47
CA ASP A 81 -4.02 8.87 -2.64
C ASP A 81 -4.73 7.76 -3.42
N ILE A 82 -4.22 6.54 -3.28
CA ILE A 82 -4.82 5.35 -3.88
C ILE A 82 -5.66 4.68 -2.80
N HIS A 83 -6.98 4.77 -2.94
CA HIS A 83 -7.90 4.11 -2.02
C HIS A 83 -7.92 2.60 -2.24
N MET A 84 -7.72 1.87 -1.15
CA MET A 84 -7.76 0.42 -1.11
C MET A 84 -8.77 -0.05 -0.08
N GLU A 85 -9.48 -1.12 -0.39
CA GLU A 85 -10.44 -1.76 0.52
C GLU A 85 -9.94 -3.14 0.92
N ILE A 86 -10.00 -3.44 2.22
CA ILE A 86 -9.77 -4.80 2.72
C ILE A 86 -11.12 -5.51 2.71
N ARG A 87 -11.20 -6.61 1.96
CA ARG A 87 -12.41 -7.41 1.82
C ARG A 87 -12.19 -8.81 2.39
N LEU A 88 -13.13 -9.26 3.20
CA LEU A 88 -13.18 -10.62 3.72
C LEU A 88 -14.12 -11.44 2.85
N TYR A 89 -13.77 -12.69 2.58
CA TYR A 89 -14.56 -13.61 1.76
C TYR A 89 -14.79 -14.93 2.51
N GLN A 90 -16.03 -15.44 2.46
CA GLN A 90 -16.39 -16.75 2.98
C GLN A 90 -17.00 -17.59 1.86
N SER A 91 -16.65 -18.87 1.81
CA SER A 91 -17.36 -19.81 0.95
C SER A 91 -18.79 -20.02 1.46
N VAL A 92 -19.78 -19.82 0.58
CA VAL A 92 -21.22 -20.01 0.87
C VAL A 92 -21.51 -21.42 1.40
N GLY A 93 -20.78 -22.43 0.91
CA GLY A 93 -20.93 -23.83 1.30
C GLY A 93 -20.21 -24.21 2.60
N ASN A 94 -19.57 -23.27 3.31
CA ASN A 94 -18.78 -23.61 4.50
C ASN A 94 -19.68 -23.98 5.68
N THR A 95 -19.64 -25.26 6.07
CA THR A 95 -20.43 -25.81 7.18
C THR A 95 -19.66 -25.94 8.48
N LYS A 96 -18.34 -25.65 8.50
CA LYS A 96 -17.51 -25.79 9.69
C LYS A 96 -17.98 -24.82 10.79
N PRO A 97 -18.39 -25.30 11.97
CA PRO A 97 -18.93 -24.45 13.04
C PRO A 97 -17.99 -23.31 13.44
N LEU A 98 -16.69 -23.59 13.59
CA LEU A 98 -15.67 -22.60 13.93
C LEU A 98 -15.57 -21.48 12.87
N ALA A 99 -15.67 -21.82 11.59
CA ALA A 99 -15.58 -20.82 10.52
C ALA A 99 -16.81 -19.90 10.51
N ARG A 100 -17.99 -20.44 10.84
CA ARG A 100 -19.22 -19.63 11.00
C ARG A 100 -19.13 -18.73 12.23
N GLU A 101 -18.63 -19.26 13.34
CA GLU A 101 -18.44 -18.48 14.57
C GLU A 101 -17.48 -17.30 14.35
N VAL A 102 -16.32 -17.54 13.72
CA VAL A 102 -15.37 -16.48 13.37
C VAL A 102 -16.03 -15.45 12.47
N TRP A 103 -16.78 -15.89 11.45
CA TRP A 103 -17.47 -14.99 10.54
C TRP A 103 -18.52 -14.11 11.24
N SER A 104 -19.37 -14.68 12.09
CA SER A 104 -20.35 -13.92 12.87
C SER A 104 -19.68 -12.91 13.82
N ARG A 105 -18.52 -13.24 14.38
CA ARG A 105 -17.74 -12.28 15.21
C ARG A 105 -17.17 -11.14 14.36
N ILE A 106 -16.70 -11.42 13.15
CA ILE A 106 -16.24 -10.41 12.19
C ILE A 106 -17.40 -9.48 11.82
N GLU A 107 -18.57 -10.02 11.48
CA GLU A 107 -19.77 -9.24 11.14
C GLU A 107 -20.19 -8.33 12.31
N ALA A 108 -20.20 -8.87 13.54
CA ALA A 108 -20.52 -8.09 14.73
C ALA A 108 -19.47 -7.00 15.05
N TYR A 109 -18.19 -7.21 14.69
CA TYR A 109 -17.15 -6.20 14.81
C TYR A 109 -17.31 -5.10 13.76
N ALA A 110 -17.61 -5.46 12.51
CA ALA A 110 -17.78 -4.53 11.40
C ALA A 110 -19.04 -3.65 11.51
N ALA A 111 -20.04 -4.08 12.29
CA ALA A 111 -21.27 -3.31 12.53
C ALA A 111 -21.15 -2.24 13.65
N LYS A 112 -19.98 -2.16 14.31
CA LYS A 112 -19.67 -1.10 15.29
C LYS A 112 -19.04 0.10 14.61
#